data_AF-A0A4Y8MHU1-F1
#
_entry.id   AF-A0A4Y8MHU1-F1
#
_cell.length_a   1.000
_cell.length_b   1.000
_cell.length_c   1.000
_cell.angle_alpha   90.00
_cell.angle_beta   90.00
_cell.angle_gamma   90.00
#
_symmetry.space_group_name_H-M   'P 1'
#
loop_
_entity.id
_entity.type
_entity.pdbx_description
1 polymer ?
#
loop_
_entity_poly.entity_id
_entity_poly.type
_entity_poly.pdbx_seq_one_letter_code
_entity_poly.pdbx_strand_id
1 'polypeptide(L)'
;MRAVYLGWFLQRAGFGSRPVEQFRIAEYAVEATLARAHECGEWHLPGETIDDFEALVALYDSQLASVPLHEVLAAERKLRAFLAGNASSPISMNA
;
A
#
# COMPACT_ATOMS: atom_id res chain seq x y z
N MET A 1 -5.46 2.71 1.09
CA MET A 1 -4.09 3.01 0.63
C MET A 1 -3.07 3.30 1.72
N ARG A 2 -3.37 4.04 2.80
CA ARG A 2 -2.38 4.33 3.87
C ARG A 2 -1.69 3.08 4.44
N ALA A 3 -2.47 2.05 4.83
CA ALA A 3 -1.94 0.81 5.38
C ALA A 3 -1.00 0.09 4.39
N VAL A 4 -1.39 0.00 3.12
CA VAL A 4 -0.58 -0.59 2.03
C VAL A 4 0.76 0.14 1.88
N TYR A 5 0.76 1.47 1.77
CA TYR A 5 2.00 2.23 1.59
C TYR A 5 2.89 2.24 2.84
N LEU A 6 2.31 2.34 4.04
CA LEU A 6 3.10 2.22 5.26
C LEU A 6 3.69 0.82 5.39
N GLY A 7 2.90 -0.22 5.10
CA GLY A 7 3.36 -1.59 5.09
C GLY A 7 4.51 -1.82 4.12
N TRP A 8 4.45 -1.18 2.94
CA TRP A 8 5.53 -1.16 1.96
C TRP A 8 6.80 -0.50 2.49
N PHE A 9 6.70 0.72 3.05
CA PHE A 9 7.88 1.43 3.56
C PHE A 9 8.54 0.72 4.75
N LEU A 10 7.74 0.10 5.61
CA LEU A 10 8.22 -0.70 6.74
C LEU A 10 8.87 -2.00 6.27
N GLN A 11 8.28 -2.69 5.29
CA GLN A 11 8.90 -3.85 4.66
C GLN A 11 10.25 -3.50 4.01
N ARG A 12 10.34 -2.36 3.31
CA ARG A 12 11.60 -1.86 2.76
C ARG A 12 12.64 -1.50 3.82
N ALA A 13 12.22 -1.25 5.05
CA ALA A 13 13.10 -1.06 6.21
C ALA A 13 13.46 -2.38 6.91
N GLY A 14 13.00 -3.52 6.40
CA GLY A 14 13.30 -4.86 6.91
C GLY A 14 12.20 -5.50 7.76
N PHE A 15 11.04 -4.83 7.92
CA PHE A 15 9.97 -5.28 8.79
C PHE A 15 8.84 -5.94 8.02
N GLY A 16 9.08 -7.05 7.34
CA GLY A 16 8.06 -7.76 6.56
C GLY A 16 8.65 -8.48 5.36
N SER A 17 7.85 -9.36 4.76
CA SER A 17 8.33 -10.24 3.67
C SER A 17 7.21 -10.66 2.72
N ARG A 18 6.26 -9.76 2.44
CA ARG A 18 5.24 -9.99 1.42
C ARG A 18 5.80 -9.78 0.00
N PRO A 19 5.34 -10.53 -1.00
CA PRO A 19 5.72 -10.30 -2.40
C PRO A 19 5.41 -8.86 -2.83
N VAL A 20 6.29 -8.24 -3.60
CA VAL A 20 6.05 -6.88 -4.13
C VAL A 20 4.82 -6.84 -5.03
N GLU A 21 4.53 -7.95 -5.70
CA GLU A 21 3.36 -8.14 -6.56
C GLU A 21 2.05 -7.92 -5.81
N GLN A 22 1.95 -8.33 -4.54
CA GLN A 22 0.74 -8.11 -3.74
C GLN A 22 0.46 -6.62 -3.52
N PHE A 23 1.50 -5.84 -3.23
CA PHE A 23 1.38 -4.38 -3.11
C PHE A 23 0.96 -3.73 -4.44
N ARG A 24 1.49 -4.22 -5.56
CA ARG A 24 1.13 -3.73 -6.90
C ARG A 24 -0.31 -4.06 -7.27
N ILE A 25 -0.76 -5.28 -7.00
CA ILE A 25 -2.15 -5.71 -7.24
C ILE A 25 -3.11 -4.81 -6.46
N ALA A 26 -2.83 -4.59 -5.17
CA ALA A 26 -3.65 -3.70 -4.34
C ALA A 26 -3.67 -2.25 -4.88
N GLU A 27 -2.54 -1.71 -5.30
CA GLU A 27 -2.47 -0.37 -5.88
C GLU A 27 -3.28 -0.28 -7.18
N TYR A 28 -3.07 -1.21 -8.11
CA TYR A 28 -3.78 -1.26 -9.37
C TYR A 28 -5.29 -1.43 -9.19
N ALA A 29 -5.72 -2.27 -8.24
CA ALA A 29 -7.11 -2.49 -7.93
C ALA A 29 -7.82 -1.20 -7.50
N VAL A 30 -7.18 -0.39 -6.64
CA VAL A 30 -7.74 0.91 -6.24
C VAL A 30 -7.82 1.87 -7.42
N GLU A 31 -6.78 1.97 -8.24
CA GLU A 31 -6.79 2.84 -9.42
C GLU A 31 -7.91 2.43 -10.41
N ALA A 32 -8.09 1.13 -10.64
CA ALA A 32 -9.17 0.61 -11.48
C ALA A 32 -10.55 0.92 -10.88
N THR A 33 -10.73 0.77 -9.57
CA THR A 33 -11.98 1.15 -8.89
C THR A 33 -12.24 2.65 -8.99
N LEU A 34 -11.23 3.50 -8.85
CA LEU A 34 -11.36 4.95 -8.98
C LEU A 34 -11.73 5.36 -10.41
N ALA A 35 -11.08 4.76 -11.42
CA ALA A 35 -11.40 5.00 -12.82
C ALA A 35 -12.85 4.60 -13.13
N ARG A 36 -13.28 3.41 -12.70
CA ARG A 36 -14.66 2.95 -12.86
C ARG A 36 -15.66 3.87 -12.15
N ALA A 37 -15.38 4.25 -10.91
CA ALA A 37 -16.23 5.15 -10.16
C ALA A 37 -16.36 6.53 -10.84
N HIS A 38 -15.29 7.01 -11.47
CA HIS A 38 -15.31 8.24 -12.24
C HIS A 38 -16.16 8.12 -13.51
N GLU A 39 -16.06 7.00 -14.23
CA GLU A 39 -16.75 6.78 -15.51
C GLU A 39 -18.23 6.47 -15.35
N CYS A 40 -18.61 5.63 -14.39
CA CYS A 40 -19.98 5.12 -14.26
C CYS A 40 -20.61 5.30 -12.87
N GLY A 41 -19.91 5.93 -11.92
CA GLY A 41 -20.43 6.16 -10.56
C GLY A 41 -20.41 4.92 -9.67
N GLU A 42 -19.89 3.78 -10.15
CA GLU A 42 -19.88 2.54 -9.41
C GLU A 42 -18.58 2.35 -8.61
N TRP A 43 -18.73 2.17 -7.31
CA TRP A 43 -17.63 1.88 -6.40
C TRP A 43 -17.57 0.38 -6.16
N HIS A 44 -16.73 -0.31 -6.94
CA HIS A 44 -16.54 -1.75 -6.80
C HIS A 44 -15.06 -2.11 -6.85
N LEU A 45 -14.60 -2.79 -5.81
CA LEU A 45 -13.27 -3.41 -5.78
C LEU A 45 -13.40 -4.84 -6.34
N PRO A 46 -12.53 -5.27 -7.27
CA PRO A 46 -12.58 -6.62 -7.80
C PRO A 46 -12.43 -7.67 -6.69
N GLY A 47 -13.34 -8.65 -6.66
CA GLY A 47 -13.39 -9.64 -5.58
C GLY A 47 -12.10 -10.45 -5.43
N GLU A 48 -11.41 -10.72 -6.54
CA GLU A 48 -10.12 -11.41 -6.57
C GLU A 48 -8.99 -10.64 -5.89
N THR A 49 -9.15 -9.34 -5.65
CA THR A 49 -8.13 -8.50 -4.99
C THR A 49 -8.34 -8.41 -3.48
N ILE A 50 -9.49 -8.85 -2.96
CA ILE A 50 -9.84 -8.73 -1.53
C ILE A 50 -8.82 -9.46 -0.66
N ASP A 51 -8.46 -10.69 -1.04
CA ASP A 51 -7.48 -11.50 -0.30
C ASP A 51 -6.10 -10.82 -0.22
N ASP A 52 -5.68 -10.13 -1.29
CA ASP A 52 -4.43 -9.36 -1.29
C ASP A 52 -4.52 -8.17 -0.33
N PHE A 53 -5.66 -7.46 -0.27
CA PHE A 53 -5.84 -6.38 0.70
C PHE A 53 -5.82 -6.88 2.13
N GLU A 54 -6.53 -7.98 2.43
CA GLU A 54 -6.54 -8.57 3.77
C GLU A 54 -5.13 -8.98 4.21
N ALA A 55 -4.38 -9.61 3.31
CA ALA A 55 -2.98 -9.98 3.55
C ALA A 55 -2.09 -8.78 3.88
N LEU A 56 -2.26 -7.65 3.18
CA LEU A 56 -1.48 -6.44 3.40
C LEU A 56 -1.91 -5.67 4.66
N VAL A 57 -3.21 -5.66 4.99
CA VAL A 57 -3.70 -5.09 6.25
C VAL A 57 -3.20 -5.89 7.44
N ALA A 58 -3.26 -7.22 7.38
CA ALA A 58 -2.71 -8.09 8.42
C ALA A 58 -1.19 -7.92 8.58
N LEU A 59 -0.46 -7.75 7.48
CA LEU A 59 0.97 -7.39 7.55
C LEU A 59 1.15 -6.07 8.31
N TYR A 60 0.41 -5.02 7.93
CA TYR A 60 0.50 -3.71 8.55
C TYR A 60 0.22 -3.75 10.05
N ASP A 61 -0.82 -4.47 10.48
CA ASP A 61 -1.15 -4.63 11.89
C ASP A 61 -0.04 -5.33 12.67
N SER A 62 0.55 -6.39 12.09
CA SER A 62 1.67 -7.11 12.70
C SER A 62 2.93 -6.24 12.83
N GLN A 63 3.17 -5.37 11.85
CA GLN A 63 4.27 -4.40 11.89
C GLN A 63 4.04 -3.37 12.99
N LEU A 64 2.84 -2.78 13.09
CA LEU A 64 2.55 -1.81 14.14
C LEU A 64 2.69 -2.39 15.55
N ALA A 65 2.42 -3.68 15.73
CA ALA A 65 2.57 -4.35 17.02
C ALA A 65 4.04 -4.58 17.44
N SER A 66 4.99 -4.57 16.50
CA SER A 66 6.36 -5.06 16.74
C SER A 66 7.49 -4.08 16.35
N VAL A 67 7.23 -3.16 15.42
CA VAL A 67 8.24 -2.25 14.87
C VAL A 67 8.52 -1.10 15.84
N PRO A 68 9.79 -0.70 16.02
CA PRO A 68 10.13 0.49 16.81
C PRO A 68 9.43 1.75 16.30
N LEU A 69 8.89 2.57 17.22
CA LEU A 69 8.13 3.78 16.87
C LEU A 69 8.88 4.72 15.90
N HIS A 70 10.20 4.85 16.04
CA HIS A 70 10.98 5.74 15.17
C HIS A 70 10.98 5.30 13.70
N GLU A 71 10.89 3.99 13.43
CA GLU A 71 10.76 3.43 12.08
C GLU A 71 9.37 3.68 11.50
N VAL A 72 8.33 3.56 12.31
CA VAL A 72 6.96 3.92 11.93
C VAL A 72 6.89 5.41 11.56
N LEU A 73 7.45 6.29 12.39
CA LEU A 73 7.51 7.73 12.11
C LEU A 73 8.33 8.03 10.85
N ALA A 74 9.37 7.26 10.55
CA ALA A 74 10.14 7.39 9.32
C ALA A 74 9.34 6.99 8.09
N ALA A 75 8.60 5.87 8.15
CA ALA A 75 7.68 5.45 7.09
C ALA A 75 6.58 6.48 6.85
N GLU A 76 6.01 7.07 7.91
CA GLU A 76 5.02 8.14 7.76
C GLU A 76 5.58 9.40 7.11
N ARG A 77 6.82 9.79 7.41
CA ARG A 77 7.47 10.92 6.71
C ARG A 77 7.60 10.64 5.22
N LYS A 78 7.99 9.42 4.84
CA LYS A 78 8.06 9.00 3.43
C LYS A 78 6.69 9.06 2.76
N LEU A 79 5.64 8.57 3.43
CA LEU A 79 4.27 8.65 2.92
C LEU A 79 3.82 10.11 2.73
N ARG A 80 4.05 10.99 3.71
CA ARG A 80 3.68 12.41 3.58
C ARG A 80 4.43 13.09 2.43
N ALA A 81 5.73 12.81 2.28
CA ALA A 81 6.51 13.35 1.17
C ALA A 81 5.99 12.85 -0.19
N PHE A 82 5.61 11.58 -0.29
CA PHE A 82 4.98 11.02 -1.48
C PHE A 82 3.65 11.71 -1.80
N LEU A 83 2.74 11.81 -0.83
CA LEU A 83 1.41 12.43 -1.02
C LEU A 83 1.48 13.93 -1.32
N ALA A 84 2.55 14.62 -0.88
CA ALA A 84 2.75 16.04 -1.14
C ALA A 84 3.39 16.34 -2.52
N GLY A 85 3.92 15.33 -3.21
CA GLY A 85 4.56 15.49 -4.51
C GLY A 85 3.79 14.82 -5.65
N ASN A 86 4.22 15.09 -6.90
CA ASN A 86 3.79 14.35 -8.09
C ASN A 86 4.75 13.18 -8.41
N ALA A 87 5.32 12.55 -7.38
CA ALA A 87 6.25 11.45 -7.59
C ALA A 87 5.51 10.21 -8.12
N SER A 88 6.16 9.43 -8.98
CA SER A 88 5.65 8.11 -9.37
C SER A 88 5.47 7.19 -8.16
N SER A 89 4.63 6.16 -8.30
CA SER A 89 4.39 5.21 -7.22
C SER A 89 5.69 4.72 -6.57
N PRO A 90 5.76 4.70 -5.21
CA PRO A 90 6.90 4.17 -4.48
C PRO A 90 7.06 2.65 -4.65
N ILE A 91 6.05 1.98 -5.22
CA ILE A 91 6.04 0.56 -5.58
C ILE A 91 6.36 0.49 -7.08
N SER A 92 7.62 0.76 -7.45
CA SER A 92 8.03 0.84 -8.86
C SER A 92 7.80 -0.47 -9.62
N MET A 93 7.50 -0.38 -10.92
CA MET A 93 7.23 -1.53 -11.80
C MET A 93 8.48 -2.29 -12.24
N ASN A 94 9.69 -1.69 -12.10
CA ASN A 94 10.95 -2.31 -12.50
C ASN A 94 11.80 -2.65 -11.26
N ALA A 95 12.26 -3.91 -11.22
CA ALA A 95 13.34 -4.38 -10.35
C ALA A 95 14.71 -3.91 -10.84
#